data_AF-A0A1N6KP64-F1
#
_entry.id   AF-A0A1N6KP64-F1
#
_cell.length_a   1.000
_cell.length_b   1.000
_cell.length_c   1.000
_cell.angle_alpha   90.00
_cell.angle_beta   90.00
_cell.angle_gamma   90.00
#
_symmetry.space_group_name_H-M   'P 1'
#
loop_
_entity.id
_entity.type
_entity.pdbx_description
1 polymer ?
#
loop_
_entity_poly.entity_id
_entity_poly.type
_entity_poly.pdbx_seq_one_letter_code
_entity_poly.pdbx_strand_id
1 'polypeptide(L)'
;MDKKRNPFAIAVITRLGGPTKTAAYFGIRLPSVSAWAHKGIPKARLRHLEETHPQLLADARAQLKKQAPVSLIAASDDVQPPVGSLDDPEG
;
A
#
# COMPACT_ATOMS: atom_id res chain seq x y z
N MET A 1 -0.79 -12.83 -11.05
CA MET A 1 0.58 -12.28 -10.88
C MET A 1 0.50 -11.11 -9.92
N ASP A 2 0.51 -11.40 -8.63
CA ASP A 2 0.34 -10.46 -7.55
C ASP A 2 1.66 -9.70 -7.36
N LYS A 3 1.82 -8.60 -8.12
CA LYS A 3 2.98 -7.71 -7.99
C LYS A 3 2.96 -7.11 -6.59
N LYS A 4 3.74 -7.73 -5.69
CA LYS A 4 3.96 -7.31 -4.30
C LYS A 4 4.20 -5.81 -4.28
N ARG A 5 3.24 -5.07 -3.72
CA ARG A 5 3.32 -3.61 -3.64
C ARG A 5 4.39 -3.22 -2.63
N ASN A 6 5.09 -2.12 -2.88
CA ASN A 6 6.06 -1.55 -1.97
C ASN A 6 5.32 -0.73 -0.89
N PRO A 7 5.25 -1.22 0.36
CA PRO A 7 4.45 -0.58 1.41
C PRO A 7 4.99 0.79 1.80
N PHE A 8 6.32 0.98 1.71
CA PHE A 8 6.94 2.27 1.96
C PHE A 8 6.55 3.31 0.89
N ALA A 9 6.60 2.92 -0.38
CA ALA A 9 6.17 3.81 -1.46
C ALA A 9 4.70 4.21 -1.32
N ILE A 10 3.83 3.26 -0.97
CA ILE A 10 2.41 3.53 -0.70
C ILE A 10 2.27 4.53 0.46
N ALA A 11 2.96 4.31 1.58
CA ALA A 11 2.88 5.20 2.73
C ALA A 11 3.29 6.64 2.39
N VAL A 12 4.37 6.82 1.62
CA VAL A 12 4.82 8.14 1.16
C VAL A 12 3.80 8.78 0.22
N ILE A 13 3.27 8.04 -0.75
CA ILE A 13 2.25 8.54 -1.70
C ILE A 13 0.98 8.97 -0.95
N THR A 14 0.53 8.17 0.02
CA THR A 14 -0.64 8.50 0.84
C THR A 14 -0.40 9.76 1.66
N ARG A 15 0.78 9.93 2.25
CA ARG A 15 1.14 11.14 3.03
C ARG A 15 1.22 12.40 2.17
N LEU A 16 1.68 12.29 0.93
CA LEU A 16 1.66 13.39 -0.05
C LEU A 16 0.24 13.75 -0.51
N GLY A 17 -0.80 13.06 0.00
CA GLY A 17 -2.20 13.31 -0.32
C GLY A 17 -2.71 12.47 -1.49
N GLY A 18 -2.07 11.34 -1.75
CA GLY A 18 -2.46 10.37 -2.76
C GLY A 18 -1.71 10.52 -4.09
N PRO A 19 -1.95 9.60 -5.04
CA PRO A 19 -1.17 9.51 -6.27
C PRO A 19 -1.33 10.75 -7.17
N THR A 20 -2.52 11.37 -7.19
CA THR A 20 -2.80 12.58 -7.99
C THR A 20 -2.04 13.80 -7.47
N LYS A 21 -2.10 14.06 -6.16
CA LYS A 21 -1.34 15.17 -5.54
C LYS A 21 0.16 14.94 -5.64
N THR A 22 0.61 13.70 -5.45
CA THR A 22 2.01 13.31 -5.65
C THR A 22 2.47 13.58 -7.08
N ALA A 23 1.66 13.23 -8.08
CA ALA A 23 1.97 13.46 -9.50
C ALA A 23 2.09 14.96 -9.80
N ALA A 24 1.16 15.77 -9.29
CA ALA A 24 1.19 17.22 -9.41
C ALA A 24 2.42 17.85 -8.74
N TYR A 25 2.75 17.41 -7.51
CA TYR A 25 3.91 17.88 -6.76
C TYR A 25 5.23 17.66 -7.51
N PHE A 26 5.40 16.48 -8.11
CA PHE A 26 6.61 16.14 -8.85
C PHE A 26 6.59 16.55 -10.33
N GLY A 27 5.46 17.06 -10.83
CA GLY A 27 5.28 17.38 -12.25
C GLY A 27 5.40 16.17 -13.18
N ILE A 28 4.94 14.99 -12.75
CA ILE A 28 5.04 13.74 -13.52
C ILE A 28 3.67 13.12 -13.81
N ARG A 29 3.63 12.14 -14.71
CA ARG A 29 2.41 11.41 -15.05
C ARG A 29 1.95 10.53 -13.88
N LEU A 30 0.64 10.49 -13.63
CA LEU A 30 0.00 9.60 -12.65
C LEU A 30 0.43 8.11 -12.75
N PRO A 31 0.51 7.48 -13.94
CA PRO A 31 1.00 6.11 -14.06
C PRO A 31 2.44 5.92 -13.55
N SER A 32 3.29 6.96 -13.60
CA SER A 32 4.64 6.89 -13.01
C SER A 32 4.57 6.76 -11.49
N VAL A 33 3.67 7.50 -10.84
CA VAL A 33 3.45 7.41 -9.38
C VAL A 33 2.84 6.07 -9.00
N SER A 34 1.87 5.57 -9.78
CA SER A 34 1.31 4.24 -9.60
C SER A 34 2.40 3.16 -9.70
N ALA A 35 3.31 3.28 -10.67
CA ALA A 35 4.44 2.37 -10.81
C ALA A 35 5.39 2.39 -9.59
N TRP A 36 5.52 3.51 -8.87
CA TRP A 36 6.30 3.57 -7.63
C TRP A 36 5.72 2.70 -6.53
N ALA A 37 4.40 2.53 -6.47
CA ALA A 37 3.76 1.62 -5.54
C ALA A 37 4.15 0.15 -5.77
N HIS A 38 4.75 -0.19 -6.92
CA HIS A 38 5.26 -1.52 -7.21
C HIS A 38 6.79 -1.59 -7.23
N LYS A 39 7.44 -0.59 -7.84
CA LYS A 39 8.89 -0.57 -8.08
C LYS A 39 9.68 0.11 -6.96
N GLY A 40 9.00 0.86 -6.09
CA GLY A 40 9.62 1.78 -5.14
C GLY A 40 9.79 3.20 -5.72
N ILE A 41 10.00 4.15 -4.80
CA ILE A 41 10.22 5.56 -5.16
C ILE A 41 11.69 5.74 -5.59
N PRO A 42 11.97 6.42 -6.70
CA PRO A 42 13.33 6.66 -7.15
C PRO A 42 14.16 7.41 -6.11
N LYS A 43 15.43 7.00 -5.93
CA LYS A 43 16.34 7.59 -4.93
C LYS A 43 16.52 9.11 -5.08
N ALA A 44 16.49 9.63 -6.31
CA ALA A 44 16.55 11.08 -6.55
C ALA A 44 15.33 11.82 -5.97
N ARG A 45 14.12 11.23 -6.06
CA ARG A 45 12.90 11.82 -5.50
C ARG A 45 12.86 11.70 -3.98
N LEU A 46 13.40 10.61 -3.44
CA LEU A 46 13.57 10.48 -1.99
C LEU A 46 14.50 11.56 -1.42
N ARG A 47 15.68 11.80 -2.03
CA ARG A 47 16.59 12.87 -1.61
C ARG A 47 15.90 14.24 -1.60
N HIS A 48 15.16 14.55 -2.65
CA HIS A 48 14.39 15.79 -2.70
C HIS A 48 13.38 15.89 -1.54
N LEU A 49 12.67 14.81 -1.20
CA LEU A 49 11.76 14.79 -0.05
C LEU A 49 12.50 14.84 1.29
N GLU A 50 13.73 14.34 1.39
CA GLU A 50 14.56 14.50 2.60
C GLU A 50 14.92 15.97 2.84
N GLU A 51 15.11 16.73 1.75
CA GLU A 51 15.41 18.16 1.82
C GLU A 51 14.17 19.02 2.05
N THR A 52 13.04 18.71 1.40
CA THR A 52 11.83 19.57 1.46
C THR A 52 10.85 19.15 2.56
N HIS A 53 10.71 17.87 2.83
CA HIS A 53 9.72 17.30 3.75
C HIS A 53 10.29 16.14 4.59
N PRO A 54 11.38 16.34 5.36
CA PRO A 54 12.02 15.27 6.13
C PRO A 54 11.06 14.58 7.11
N GLN A 55 10.16 15.35 7.72
CA GLN A 55 9.17 14.83 8.67
C GLN A 55 8.15 13.89 8.01
N LEU A 56 7.79 14.15 6.75
CA LEU A 56 6.88 13.27 5.99
C LEU A 56 7.50 11.89 5.78
N LEU A 57 8.79 11.83 5.45
CA LEU A 57 9.51 10.57 5.29
C LEU A 57 9.68 9.84 6.62
N ALA A 58 9.94 10.57 7.71
CA ALA A 58 10.00 9.98 9.05
C ALA A 58 8.66 9.31 9.44
N ASP A 59 7.54 9.99 9.19
CA ASP A 59 6.20 9.46 9.48
C ASP A 59 5.85 8.25 8.59
N ALA A 60 6.21 8.30 7.30
CA ALA A 60 6.03 7.18 6.39
C ALA A 60 6.86 5.94 6.83
N ARG A 61 8.08 6.14 7.35
CA ARG A 61 8.89 5.05 7.95
C ARG A 61 8.28 4.52 9.24
N ALA A 62 7.72 5.39 10.08
CA ALA A 62 7.05 4.99 11.31
C ALA A 62 5.79 4.16 11.04
N GLN A 63 5.03 4.50 10.00
CA GLN A 63 3.87 3.74 9.51
C GLN A 63 4.24 2.34 9.04
N LEU A 64 5.40 2.17 8.40
CA LEU A 64 5.88 0.85 8.00
C LEU A 64 6.15 -0.03 9.24
N LYS A 65 6.74 0.53 10.30
CA LYS A 65 7.01 -0.18 11.55
C LYS A 65 5.73 -0.58 12.28
N LYS A 66 4.68 0.25 12.24
CA LYS A 66 3.39 -0.05 12.87
C LYS A 66 2.65 -1.23 12.21
N GLN A 67 2.90 -1.49 10.92
CA GLN A 67 2.29 -2.60 10.19
C GLN A 67 3.10 -3.91 10.29
N ALA A 68 4.17 -3.94 11.09
CA ALA A 68 5.10 -5.06 11.17
C ALA A 68 4.75 -6.23 12.11
N PRO A 69 3.51 -6.39 12.65
CA PRO A 69 3.11 -7.70 13.18
C PRO A 69 1.85 -8.28 12.52
N VAL A 70 1.69 -8.20 11.19
CA VAL A 70 0.65 -8.99 10.48
C VAL A 70 1.26 -9.70 9.27
N SER A 71 2.25 -10.55 9.50
CA SER A 71 2.73 -11.51 8.48
C SER A 71 3.13 -12.87 9.03
N LEU A 72 2.72 -13.23 10.26
CA LEU A 72 2.92 -14.60 10.78
C LEU A 72 1.63 -15.40 11.02
N ILE A 73 0.45 -14.87 10.71
CA ILE A 73 -0.82 -15.62 10.82
C ILE A 73 -1.65 -15.49 9.53
N ALA A 74 -1.16 -16.06 8.44
CA ALA A 74 -2.00 -16.41 7.30
C ALA A 74 -1.46 -17.68 6.62
N ALA A 75 -1.03 -18.62 7.46
CA ALA A 75 -0.90 -20.03 7.11
C ALA A 75 -1.51 -20.80 8.29
N SER A 76 -2.82 -20.72 8.43
CA SER A 76 -3.56 -21.74 9.15
C SER A 76 -4.79 -22.03 8.33
N ASP A 77 -4.70 -23.13 7.61
CA ASP A 77 -5.77 -24.11 7.55
C ASP A 77 -6.55 -24.08 8.87
N ASP A 78 -7.79 -23.60 8.81
CA ASP A 78 -8.81 -23.87 9.83
C ASP A 78 -10.15 -23.92 9.12
N VAL A 79 -10.64 -25.14 9.03
CA VAL A 79 -11.94 -25.54 8.52
C VAL A 79 -13.02 -24.99 9.46
N GLN A 80 -14.16 -24.52 8.93
CA GLN A 80 -15.44 -25.01 9.45
C GLN A 80 -16.64 -24.70 8.51
N PRO A 81 -17.47 -25.72 8.20
CA PRO A 81 -18.82 -25.62 7.60
C PRO A 81 -19.88 -25.46 8.73
N PRO A 82 -21.20 -25.69 8.54
CA PRO A 82 -22.11 -25.56 7.38
C PRO A 82 -23.29 -24.59 7.68
N VAL A 83 -23.83 -23.91 6.65
CA VAL A 83 -25.23 -23.42 6.68
C VAL A 83 -25.95 -24.28 5.65
N GLY A 84 -26.83 -25.20 6.05
CA GLY A 84 -28.09 -24.90 6.70
C GLY A 84 -29.12 -24.78 5.57
N SER A 85 -29.73 -25.93 5.24
CA SER A 85 -30.70 -26.11 4.17
C SER A 85 -31.77 -25.02 4.12
N LEU A 86 -32.10 -24.58 2.90
CA LEU A 86 -33.50 -24.33 2.58
C LEU A 86 -33.76 -25.06 1.26
N ASP A 87 -34.35 -26.23 1.41
CA ASP A 87 -34.99 -26.97 0.34
C ASP A 87 -36.15 -26.11 -0.17
N ASP A 88 -36.04 -25.72 -1.43
CA ASP A 88 -37.09 -25.06 -2.19
C ASP A 88 -37.66 -26.14 -3.13
N PRO A 89 -38.91 -26.58 -2.92
CA PRO A 89 -39.66 -27.15 -4.02
C PRO A 89 -40.89 -26.30 -4.37
N GLU A 90 -40.81 -25.69 -5.55
CA GLU A 90 -41.94 -25.45 -6.45
C GLU A 90 -42.74 -26.77 -6.66
N GLY A 91 -44.07 -26.70 -6.52
CA GLY A 91 -45.00 -27.79 -6.85
C GLY A 91 -46.35 -27.70 -6.14
#